data_AF-A0A7J7P4Y4-F1
#
_entry.id   AF-A0A7J7P4Y4-F1
#
_cell.length_a   1.000
_cell.length_b   1.000
_cell.length_c   1.000
_cell.angle_alpha   90.00
_cell.angle_beta   90.00
_cell.angle_gamma   90.00
#
_symmetry.space_group_name_H-M   'P 1'
#
loop_
_entity.id
_entity.type
_entity.pdbx_description
1 polymer ?
#
loop_
_entity_poly.entity_id
_entity_poly.type
_entity_poly.pdbx_seq_one_letter_code
_entity_poly.pdbx_strand_id
1 'polypeptide(L)'
;MAEEPTKVFRLCSLLMSCLFAYSAAVQLNDPDWYLWIPLYTSASAVNLQFIITISTRRKLAKFGFCVGLFLFFKVMIEQYYYVGSEFWSLDLNERIVREKLGSGIVVISMFLHLQSSSSSSSAINKVDFGG
;
A
#
# COMPACT_ATOMS: atom_id res chain seq x y z
N MET A 1 3.69 27.26 -1.46
CA MET A 1 4.80 26.88 -0.58
C MET A 1 4.71 25.39 -0.34
N ALA A 2 5.68 24.60 -0.82
CA ALA A 2 5.76 23.19 -0.46
C ALA A 2 6.29 23.12 0.97
N GLU A 3 5.45 22.77 1.94
CA GLU A 3 5.95 22.49 3.29
C GLU A 3 6.88 21.28 3.23
N GLU A 4 8.09 21.45 3.75
CA GLU A 4 9.03 20.34 3.94
C GLU A 4 8.34 19.24 4.74
N PRO A 5 8.33 17.98 4.26
CA PRO A 5 7.68 16.90 4.99
C PRO A 5 8.30 16.78 6.37
N THR A 6 7.45 16.84 7.41
CA THR A 6 7.90 16.79 8.80
C THR A 6 8.77 15.56 9.05
N LYS A 7 9.76 15.67 9.94
CA LYS A 7 10.63 14.53 10.31
C LYS A 7 9.82 13.29 10.71
N VAL A 8 8.67 13.52 11.36
CA VAL A 8 7.70 12.47 11.74
C VAL A 8 7.12 11.78 10.52
N PHE A 9 6.66 12.53 9.52
CA PHE A 9 6.11 11.93 8.30
C PHE A 9 7.14 11.09 7.53
N ARG A 10 8.40 11.55 7.46
CA ARG A 10 9.50 10.79 6.86
C ARG A 10 9.77 9.50 7.63
N LEU A 11 9.83 9.57 8.96
CA LEU A 11 10.03 8.40 9.82
C LEU A 11 8.87 7.40 9.67
N CYS A 12 7.62 7.85 9.73
CA CYS A 12 6.44 7.00 9.54
C CYS A 12 6.45 6.33 8.16
N SER A 13 6.79 7.07 7.10
CA SER A 13 6.89 6.50 5.75
C SER A 13 8.00 5.45 5.65
N LEU A 14 9.14 5.68 6.30
CA LEU A 14 10.23 4.71 6.35
C LEU A 14 9.83 3.44 7.12
N LEU A 15 9.19 3.59 8.28
CA LEU A 15 8.67 2.47 9.06
C LEU A 15 7.64 1.65 8.26
N MET A 16 6.71 2.31 7.57
CA MET A 16 5.75 1.65 6.69
C MET A 16 6.45 0.91 5.55
N SER A 17 7.50 1.49 4.97
CA SER A 17 8.27 0.85 3.91
C SER A 17 9.01 -0.40 4.40
N CYS A 18 9.65 -0.34 5.57
CA CYS A 18 10.29 -1.48 6.22
C CYS A 18 9.27 -2.58 6.54
N LEU A 19 8.08 -2.22 7.02
CA LEU A 19 7.00 -3.17 7.32
C LEU A 19 6.51 -3.88 6.06
N PHE A 20 6.39 -3.17 4.94
CA PHE A 20 6.06 -3.78 3.66
C PHE A 20 7.18 -4.63 3.08
N ALA A 21 8.45 -4.28 3.32
CA ALA A 21 9.59 -5.12 2.92
C ALA A 21 9.76 -6.37 3.80
N TYR A 22 9.29 -6.34 5.05
CA TYR A 22 9.27 -7.48 5.97
C TYR A 22 8.08 -8.43 5.72
N SER A 23 6.88 -7.88 5.50
CA SER A 23 5.90 -8.51 4.58
C SER A 23 6.61 -8.73 3.24
N ALA A 24 6.12 -9.35 2.17
CA ALA A 24 7.00 -9.78 1.05
C ALA A 24 8.04 -10.85 1.45
N ALA A 25 8.99 -10.56 2.35
CA ALA A 25 9.98 -11.52 2.81
C ALA A 25 9.32 -12.71 3.52
N VAL A 26 8.37 -12.46 4.42
CA VAL A 26 7.58 -13.52 5.08
C VAL A 26 6.76 -14.34 4.07
N GLN A 27 6.33 -13.73 2.96
CA GLN A 27 5.50 -14.37 1.95
C GLN A 27 6.28 -15.28 1.00
N LEU A 28 7.61 -15.33 1.06
CA LEU A 28 8.41 -16.25 0.23
C LEU A 28 8.07 -17.73 0.46
N ASN A 29 7.56 -18.07 1.64
CA ASN A 29 7.17 -19.43 1.99
C ASN A 29 5.73 -19.77 1.62
N ASP A 30 4.94 -18.80 1.15
CA ASP A 30 3.53 -19.00 0.80
C ASP A 30 3.39 -19.45 -0.67
N PRO A 31 2.43 -20.34 -1.01
CA PRO A 31 2.27 -20.88 -2.36
C PRO A 31 1.95 -19.82 -3.42
N ASP A 32 1.38 -18.68 -3.02
CA ASP A 32 1.01 -17.55 -3.87
C ASP A 32 1.94 -16.33 -3.70
N TRP A 33 3.19 -16.56 -3.29
CA TRP A 33 4.23 -15.53 -3.12
C TRP A 33 4.35 -14.55 -4.30
N TYR A 34 4.14 -15.03 -5.52
CA TYR A 34 4.26 -14.25 -6.75
C TYR A 34 3.23 -13.13 -6.89
N LEU A 35 2.11 -13.17 -6.16
CA LEU A 35 1.12 -12.09 -6.11
C LEU A 35 1.46 -11.08 -5.03
N TRP A 36 1.88 -11.57 -3.87
CA TRP A 36 2.14 -10.78 -2.67
C TRP A 36 3.45 -10.00 -2.75
N ILE A 37 4.52 -10.60 -3.28
CA ILE A 37 5.82 -9.94 -3.37
C ILE A 37 5.76 -8.69 -4.25
N PRO A 38 5.21 -8.71 -5.47
CA PRO A 38 5.07 -7.50 -6.27
C PRO A 38 4.21 -6.43 -5.59
N LEU A 39 3.11 -6.84 -4.94
CA LEU A 39 2.24 -5.92 -4.20
C LEU A 39 3.04 -5.19 -3.11
N TYR A 40 3.64 -5.94 -2.20
CA TYR A 40 4.36 -5.37 -1.05
C TYR A 40 5.63 -4.63 -1.45
N THR A 41 6.36 -5.11 -2.46
CA THR A 41 7.54 -4.41 -2.99
C THR A 41 7.14 -3.06 -3.60
N SER A 42 6.04 -3.03 -4.36
CA SER A 42 5.52 -1.77 -4.91
C SER A 42 5.07 -0.81 -3.81
N ALA A 43 4.45 -1.32 -2.75
CA ALA A 43 4.03 -0.53 -1.60
C ALA A 43 5.22 0.01 -0.80
N SER A 44 6.25 -0.81 -0.60
CA SER A 44 7.51 -0.42 0.03
C SER A 44 8.18 0.71 -0.74
N ALA A 45 8.28 0.59 -2.07
CA ALA A 45 8.87 1.60 -2.95
C ALA A 45 8.08 2.93 -2.93
N VAL A 46 6.74 2.89 -2.94
CA VAL A 46 5.90 4.10 -2.84
C VAL A 46 6.13 4.86 -1.53
N ASN A 47 6.33 4.14 -0.43
CA ASN A 47 6.62 4.73 0.88
C ASN A 47 8.07 5.21 1.01
N LEU A 48 8.99 4.72 0.16
CA LEU A 48 10.37 5.20 0.09
C LEU A 48 10.51 6.39 -0.87
N GLN A 49 10.07 7.56 -0.39
CA GLN A 49 9.92 8.79 -1.18
C GLN A 49 11.21 9.30 -1.85
N PHE A 50 12.39 8.88 -1.37
CA PHE A 50 13.68 9.36 -1.88
C PHE A 50 14.20 8.60 -3.12
N ILE A 51 13.67 7.41 -3.42
CA ILE A 51 14.19 6.56 -4.52
C ILE A 51 13.51 6.89 -5.85
N ILE A 52 12.23 7.27 -5.82
CA ILE A 52 11.40 7.31 -7.03
C ILE A 52 10.84 8.71 -7.32
N THR A 53 10.72 9.03 -8.61
CA THR A 53 10.11 10.27 -9.07
C THR A 53 8.61 10.31 -8.77
N ILE A 54 8.03 11.52 -8.70
CA ILE A 54 6.59 11.73 -8.43
C ILE A 54 5.71 11.00 -9.46
N SER A 55 6.09 11.02 -10.74
CA SER A 55 5.35 10.37 -11.82
C SER A 55 5.36 8.84 -11.69
N THR A 56 6.51 8.25 -11.39
CA THR A 56 6.65 6.81 -11.12
C THR A 56 5.90 6.41 -9.85
N ARG A 57 6.02 7.17 -8.77
CA ARG A 57 5.28 6.95 -7.52
C ARG A 57 3.77 6.91 -7.76
N ARG A 58 3.23 7.83 -8.55
CA ARG A 58 1.79 7.85 -8.87
C ARG A 58 1.37 6.62 -9.68
N LYS A 59 2.16 6.18 -10.65
CA LYS A 59 1.88 4.95 -11.43
C LYS A 59 1.92 3.72 -10.53
N LEU A 60 2.94 3.63 -9.68
CA LEU A 60 3.15 2.52 -8.77
C LEU A 60 2.07 2.47 -7.68
N ALA A 61 1.62 3.63 -7.19
CA ALA A 61 0.51 3.72 -6.25
C ALA A 61 -0.83 3.29 -6.90
N LYS A 62 -1.10 3.67 -8.15
CA LYS A 62 -2.28 3.17 -8.89
C LYS A 62 -2.21 1.66 -9.10
N PHE A 63 -1.04 1.15 -9.50
CA PHE A 63 -0.80 -0.28 -9.67
C PHE A 63 -1.03 -1.03 -8.35
N GLY A 64 -0.35 -0.62 -7.28
CA GLY A 64 -0.48 -1.22 -5.95
C GLY A 64 -1.90 -1.11 -5.38
N PHE A 65 -2.63 -0.02 -5.67
CA PHE A 65 -4.03 0.12 -5.29
C PHE A 65 -4.93 -0.90 -6.00
N CYS A 66 -4.80 -1.02 -7.33
CA CYS A 66 -5.58 -2.00 -8.11
C CYS A 66 -5.27 -3.44 -7.68
N VAL A 67 -3.98 -3.80 -7.59
CA VAL A 67 -3.55 -5.14 -7.21
C VAL A 67 -3.95 -5.43 -5.76
N GLY A 68 -3.79 -4.47 -4.86
CA GLY A 68 -4.19 -4.59 -3.45
C GLY A 68 -5.68 -4.82 -3.30
N LEU A 69 -6.51 -4.09 -4.06
CA LEU A 69 -7.96 -4.26 -4.05
C LEU A 69 -8.38 -5.64 -4.60
N PHE A 70 -7.75 -6.07 -5.71
CA PHE A 70 -7.97 -7.39 -6.28
C PHE A 70 -7.65 -8.51 -5.28
N LEU A 71 -6.49 -8.44 -4.62
CA LEU A 71 -6.08 -9.43 -3.63
C LEU A 71 -6.95 -9.39 -2.37
N PHE A 72 -7.37 -8.21 -1.95
CA PHE A 72 -8.32 -8.07 -0.84
C PHE A 72 -9.63 -8.83 -1.12
N PHE A 73 -10.21 -8.65 -2.31
CA PHE A 73 -11.40 -9.41 -2.70
C PHE A 73 -11.14 -10.91 -2.84
N LYS A 74 -10.00 -11.33 -3.40
CA LYS A 74 -9.59 -12.75 -3.43
C LYS A 74 -9.62 -13.37 -2.03
N VAL A 75 -9.01 -12.70 -1.06
CA VAL A 75 -8.94 -13.19 0.33
C VAL A 75 -10.32 -13.19 1.00
N MET A 76 -11.17 -12.20 0.70
CA MET A 76 -12.55 -12.18 1.21
C MET A 76 -13.38 -13.35 0.68
N ILE A 77 -13.21 -13.70 -0.60
CA ILE A 77 -13.86 -14.87 -1.19
C ILE A 77 -13.32 -16.15 -0.54
N GLU A 78 -12.00 -16.27 -0.38
CA GLU A 78 -11.37 -17.41 0.30
C GLU A 78 -11.91 -17.60 1.73
N GLN A 79 -12.02 -16.51 2.51
CA GLN A 79 -12.61 -16.54 3.86
C GLN A 79 -14.07 -17.00 3.85
N TYR A 80 -14.85 -16.55 2.86
CA TYR A 80 -16.25 -16.94 2.74
C TYR A 80 -16.42 -18.45 2.46
N TYR A 81 -15.58 -19.02 1.60
CA TYR A 81 -15.67 -20.44 1.23
C TYR A 81 -15.11 -21.39 2.30
N TYR A 82 -13.99 -21.05 2.96
CA TYR A 82 -13.29 -21.97 3.84
C TYR A 82 -13.68 -21.87 5.33
N VAL A 83 -14.02 -20.68 5.82
CA VAL A 83 -14.17 -20.41 7.27
C VAL A 83 -15.61 -20.09 7.67
N GLY A 84 -16.45 -19.64 6.74
CA GLY A 84 -17.91 -19.60 6.89
C GLY A 84 -18.53 -18.62 7.90
N SER A 85 -17.82 -18.20 8.96
CA SER A 85 -18.41 -17.28 9.97
C SER A 85 -17.42 -16.53 10.88
N GLU A 86 -16.13 -16.90 10.94
CA GLU A 86 -15.15 -16.19 11.78
C GLU A 86 -14.56 -14.95 11.08
N PHE A 87 -15.43 -13.98 10.76
CA PHE A 87 -15.01 -12.80 10.01
C PHE A 87 -14.12 -11.84 10.82
N TRP A 88 -14.19 -11.95 12.14
CA TRP A 88 -13.52 -11.08 13.12
C TRP A 88 -12.36 -11.77 13.86
N SER A 89 -12.00 -13.01 13.52
CA SER A 89 -10.78 -13.59 14.06
C SER A 89 -9.59 -12.78 13.54
N LEU A 90 -8.73 -12.37 14.47
CA LEU A 90 -7.48 -11.64 14.19
C LEU A 90 -6.28 -12.50 14.57
N ASP A 91 -6.43 -13.83 14.44
CA ASP A 91 -5.31 -14.72 14.66
C ASP A 91 -4.31 -14.58 13.50
N LEU A 92 -3.21 -13.87 13.75
CA LEU A 92 -2.14 -13.63 12.79
C LEU A 92 -1.36 -14.89 12.45
N ASN A 93 -1.57 -15.99 13.19
CA ASN A 93 -1.03 -17.30 12.82
C ASN A 93 -1.74 -17.84 11.56
N GLU A 94 -2.98 -17.42 11.33
CA GLU A 94 -3.72 -17.77 10.12
C GLU A 94 -3.25 -16.94 8.92
N ARG A 95 -2.93 -17.66 7.85
CA ARG A 95 -2.53 -17.07 6.57
C ARG A 95 -3.59 -16.09 6.03
N ILE A 96 -4.87 -16.44 6.12
CA ILE A 96 -5.98 -15.65 5.56
C ILE A 96 -6.12 -14.30 6.27
N VAL A 97 -5.95 -14.28 7.60
CA VAL A 97 -5.98 -13.05 8.40
C VAL A 97 -4.82 -12.13 8.04
N ARG A 98 -3.60 -12.67 7.94
CA ARG A 98 -2.40 -11.92 7.50
C ARG A 98 -2.59 -11.30 6.11
N GLU A 99 -3.14 -12.06 5.17
CA GLU A 99 -3.36 -11.63 3.79
C GLU A 99 -4.43 -10.53 3.70
N LYS A 100 -5.53 -10.66 4.46
CA LYS A 100 -6.59 -9.67 4.58
C LYS A 100 -6.09 -8.36 5.15
N LEU A 101 -5.35 -8.43 6.26
CA LEU A 101 -4.78 -7.24 6.90
C LEU A 101 -3.71 -6.59 6.02
N GLY A 102 -2.82 -7.41 5.45
CA GLY A 102 -1.73 -6.94 4.62
C GLY A 102 -2.21 -6.24 3.35
N SER A 103 -3.13 -6.85 2.60
CA SER A 103 -3.75 -6.22 1.42
C SER A 103 -4.53 -4.96 1.79
N GLY A 104 -5.30 -4.98 2.88
CA GLY A 104 -6.05 -3.81 3.36
C GLY A 104 -5.16 -2.61 3.70
N ILE A 105 -4.07 -2.84 4.43
CA ILE A 105 -3.11 -1.78 4.79
C ILE A 105 -2.43 -1.22 3.53
N VAL A 106 -2.09 -2.06 2.55
CA VAL A 106 -1.54 -1.59 1.26
C VAL A 106 -2.54 -0.70 0.54
N VAL A 107 -3.81 -1.09 0.44
CA VAL A 107 -4.86 -0.30 -0.21
C VAL A 107 -4.99 1.08 0.44
N ILE A 108 -5.06 1.14 1.77
CA ILE A 108 -5.16 2.40 2.52
C ILE A 108 -3.91 3.27 2.29
N SER A 109 -2.72 2.66 2.36
CA SER A 109 -1.46 3.38 2.12
C SER A 109 -1.42 3.99 0.71
N MET A 110 -1.73 3.20 -0.32
CA MET A 110 -1.71 3.69 -1.71
C MET A 110 -2.77 4.78 -1.93
N PHE A 111 -3.95 4.63 -1.33
CA PHE A 111 -5.02 5.62 -1.41
C PHE A 111 -4.59 6.97 -0.81
N LEU A 112 -3.96 6.97 0.36
CA LEU A 112 -3.41 8.19 0.98
C LEU A 112 -2.35 8.87 0.10
N HIS A 113 -1.46 8.08 -0.51
CA HIS A 113 -0.46 8.61 -1.45
C HIS A 113 -1.09 9.20 -2.72
N LEU A 114 -2.17 8.61 -3.24
CA LEU A 114 -2.91 9.13 -4.39
C LEU A 114 -3.67 10.43 -4.06
N GLN A 115 -4.26 10.54 -2.87
CA GLN A 115 -4.89 11.77 -2.41
C GLN A 115 -3.86 12.89 -2.27
N SER A 116 -2.74 12.62 -1.60
CA SER A 116 -1.64 13.59 -1.45
C SER A 116 -1.12 14.08 -2.80
N SER A 117 -0.94 13.17 -3.76
CA SER A 117 -0.51 13.53 -5.11
C SER A 117 -1.54 14.37 -5.87
N SER A 118 -2.85 14.15 -5.66
CA SER A 118 -3.92 14.90 -6.33
C SER A 118 -4.00 16.33 -5.79
N SER A 119 -3.90 16.49 -4.46
CA SER A 119 -3.87 17.81 -3.81
C SER A 119 -2.66 18.65 -4.25
N SER A 120 -1.48 18.02 -4.38
CA SER A 120 -0.27 18.67 -4.87
C SER A 120 -0.40 19.12 -6.34
N SER A 121 -1.02 18.30 -7.21
CA SER A 121 -1.22 18.65 -8.62
C SER A 121 -2.22 19.80 -8.81
N SER A 122 -3.27 19.87 -7.98
CA SER A 122 -4.25 20.97 -8.01
C SER A 122 -3.67 22.29 -7.50
N ALA A 123 -2.77 22.23 -6.51
CA ALA A 123 -2.08 23.40 -5.98
C ALA A 123 -1.10 24.02 -7.01
N ILE A 124 -0.39 23.20 -7.79
CA ILE A 124 0.52 23.68 -8.84
C ILE A 124 -0.25 24.40 -9.94
N ASN A 125 -1.34 23.80 -10.46
CA ASN A 125 -2.14 24.43 -11.52
C ASN A 125 -2.73 25.79 -11.10
N LYS A 126 -3.10 25.98 -9.82
CA LYS A 126 -3.63 27.26 -9.34
C LYS A 126 -2.59 28.39 -9.32
N VAL A 127 -1.30 28.08 -9.22
CA VAL A 127 -0.22 29.07 -9.22
C VAL A 127 0.05 29.55 -10.65
N ASP A 128 -0.05 28.67 -11.66
CA ASP A 128 0.23 29.02 -13.06
C ASP A 128 -0.88 29.85 -13.75
N PHE A 129 -2.13 29.80 -13.26
CA PHE A 129 -3.24 30.59 -13.81
C PHE A 129 -3.48 31.93 -13.09
N GLY A 130 -2.64 32.28 -12.11
CA GLY A 130 -2.80 33.48 -11.29
C GLY A 130 -1.75 34.58 -11.52
N GLY A 131 -0.96 34.49 -12.60
CA GLY A 131 0.07 35.46 -12.97
C GLY A 131 -0.39 36.47 -14.01
#